data_AF-A0A520SEE1-F1
#
_entry.id   AF-A0A520SEE1-F1
#
_cell.length_a   1.000
_cell.length_b   1.000
_cell.length_c   1.000
_cell.angle_alpha   90.00
_cell.angle_beta   90.00
_cell.angle_gamma   90.00
#
_symmetry.space_group_name_H-M   'P 1'
#
loop_
_entity.id
_entity.type
_entity.pdbx_description
1 polymer ?
#
loop_
_entity_poly.entity_id
_entity_poly.type
_entity_poly.pdbx_seq_one_letter_code
_entity_poly.pdbx_strand_id
1 'polypeptide(L)'
;MKQIGRVLSVLAGLRYKPRRAIILGAEPREYKLYNRLQSEGEYDVLFFIDEEPWSHRSQLGHAQLRYPSELPALCENHQIDAIFYCDDSRVEALPELRCKVVKTEA
;
A
#
# COMPACT_ATOMS: atom_id res chain seq x y z
N MET A 1 -17.61 -27.27 39.80
CA MET A 1 -18.23 -26.43 38.74
C MET A 1 -17.70 -25.01 38.86
N LYS A 2 -16.99 -24.51 37.86
CA LYS A 2 -16.90 -23.07 37.49
C LYS A 2 -16.24 -22.99 36.12
N GLN A 3 -17.09 -23.11 35.11
CA GLN A 3 -16.79 -22.89 33.70
C GLN A 3 -16.73 -21.37 33.51
N ILE A 4 -15.52 -20.81 33.34
CA ILE A 4 -15.36 -19.40 33.00
C ILE A 4 -15.23 -19.36 31.48
N GLY A 5 -16.30 -18.88 30.85
CA GLY A 5 -16.51 -18.91 29.41
C GLY A 5 -15.50 -18.05 28.66
N ARG A 6 -15.09 -18.57 27.50
CA ARG A 6 -14.47 -17.81 26.40
C ARG A 6 -15.38 -16.63 26.06
N VAL A 7 -14.90 -15.42 26.30
CA VAL A 7 -15.46 -14.23 25.64
C VAL A 7 -14.66 -14.04 24.35
N LEU A 8 -14.96 -14.87 23.35
CA LEU A 8 -14.55 -14.63 21.98
C LEU A 8 -15.72 -13.98 21.23
N SER A 9 -15.37 -13.01 20.40
CA SER A 9 -16.10 -12.58 19.20
C SER A 9 -17.47 -11.90 19.38
N VAL A 10 -17.47 -10.57 19.61
CA VAL A 10 -18.62 -9.69 19.26
C VAL A 10 -18.18 -8.39 18.54
N LEU A 11 -16.89 -8.12 18.30
CA LEU A 11 -16.43 -6.96 17.51
C LEU A 11 -15.88 -7.29 16.12
N ALA A 12 -16.24 -8.46 15.57
CA ALA A 12 -15.82 -8.88 14.22
C ALA A 12 -16.73 -8.35 13.09
N GLY A 13 -17.64 -7.41 13.39
CA GLY A 13 -18.77 -7.03 12.52
C GLY A 13 -18.61 -5.74 11.71
N LEU A 14 -17.68 -4.84 12.09
CA LEU A 14 -17.25 -3.77 11.20
C LEU A 14 -15.96 -4.25 10.54
N ARG A 15 -16.09 -4.99 9.42
CA ARG A 15 -14.94 -5.18 8.52
C ARG A 15 -14.48 -3.78 8.10
N TYR A 16 -13.48 -3.24 8.78
CA TYR A 16 -12.81 -2.03 8.35
C TYR A 16 -12.26 -2.33 6.97
N LYS A 17 -12.81 -1.70 5.94
CA LYS A 17 -12.29 -1.86 4.59
C LYS A 17 -10.87 -1.27 4.62
N PRO A 18 -9.85 -2.05 4.24
CA PRO A 18 -8.48 -1.54 4.24
C PRO A 18 -8.40 -0.30 3.34
N ARG A 19 -7.61 0.68 3.77
CA ARG A 19 -7.34 1.90 3.01
C ARG A 19 -6.51 1.55 1.79
N ARG A 20 -6.77 2.19 0.66
CA ARG A 20 -6.07 1.87 -0.58
C ARG A 20 -4.74 2.60 -0.63
N ALA A 21 -3.69 1.88 -0.98
CA ALA A 21 -2.34 2.40 -0.94
C ALA A 21 -1.56 2.16 -2.24
N ILE A 22 -0.55 3.00 -2.43
CA ILE A 22 0.51 2.88 -3.43
C ILE A 22 1.86 2.84 -2.73
N ILE A 23 2.83 2.11 -3.28
CA ILE A 23 4.24 2.18 -2.87
C ILE A 23 5.08 2.73 -4.02
N LEU A 24 6.01 3.64 -3.74
CA LEU A 24 6.99 4.15 -4.70
C LEU A 24 8.27 3.30 -4.64
N GLY A 25 8.72 2.83 -5.79
CA GLY A 25 9.80 1.87 -5.97
C GLY A 25 9.28 0.42 -6.00
N ALA A 26 10.05 -0.49 -6.59
CA ALA A 26 9.70 -1.91 -6.71
C ALA A 26 10.86 -2.85 -6.31
N GLU A 27 11.79 -2.34 -5.51
CA GLU A 27 12.99 -3.04 -5.06
C GLU A 27 12.72 -3.88 -3.79
N PRO A 28 13.70 -4.67 -3.30
CA PRO A 28 13.49 -5.54 -2.14
C PRO A 28 13.01 -4.82 -0.86
N ARG A 29 13.32 -3.53 -0.68
CA ARG A 29 12.86 -2.75 0.49
C ARG A 29 11.37 -2.50 0.42
N GLU A 30 10.88 -2.06 -0.73
CA GLU A 30 9.47 -1.77 -0.99
C GLU A 30 8.65 -3.06 -0.95
N TYR A 31 9.22 -4.17 -1.41
CA TYR A 31 8.58 -5.48 -1.29
C TYR A 31 8.46 -5.95 0.17
N LYS A 32 9.45 -5.68 1.04
CA LYS A 32 9.33 -5.95 2.48
C LYS A 32 8.24 -5.09 3.12
N LEU A 33 8.20 -3.80 2.77
CA LEU A 33 7.16 -2.89 3.23
C LEU A 33 5.76 -3.38 2.81
N TYR A 34 5.59 -3.79 1.56
CA TYR A 34 4.35 -4.38 1.08
C TYR A 34 3.90 -5.57 1.94
N ASN A 35 4.79 -6.53 2.20
CA ASN A 35 4.44 -7.69 3.02
C ASN A 35 4.03 -7.30 4.44
N ARG A 36 4.67 -6.26 5.02
CA ARG A 36 4.31 -5.74 6.34
C ARG A 36 2.92 -5.13 6.35
N LEU A 37 2.63 -4.19 5.44
CA LEU A 37 1.33 -3.51 5.33
C LEU A 37 0.19 -4.52 5.11
N GLN A 38 0.43 -5.53 4.28
CA GLN A 38 -0.51 -6.60 4.00
C GLN A 38 -0.78 -7.49 5.23
N SER A 39 0.26 -7.74 6.05
CA SER A 39 0.12 -8.51 7.29
C SER A 39 -0.62 -7.73 8.40
N GLU A 40 -0.48 -6.41 8.43
CA GLU A 40 -1.17 -5.51 9.37
C GLU A 40 -2.66 -5.35 9.00
N GLY A 41 -2.98 -5.38 7.70
CA GLY A 41 -4.35 -5.35 7.20
C GLY A 41 -5.04 -3.99 7.27
N GLU A 42 -4.33 -2.92 7.67
CA GLU A 42 -4.85 -1.55 7.61
C GLU A 42 -4.92 -1.03 6.16
N TYR A 43 -3.97 -1.47 5.33
CA TYR A 43 -3.80 -1.01 3.95
C TYR A 43 -3.91 -2.16 2.95
N ASP A 44 -4.54 -1.88 1.82
CA ASP A 44 -4.60 -2.71 0.62
C ASP A 44 -3.76 -2.02 -0.46
N VAL A 45 -2.55 -2.54 -0.68
CA VAL A 45 -1.61 -1.97 -1.65
C VAL A 45 -2.01 -2.43 -3.05
N LEU A 46 -2.44 -1.48 -3.88
CA LEU A 46 -2.94 -1.76 -5.22
C LEU A 46 -1.88 -1.59 -6.31
N PHE A 47 -0.92 -0.69 -6.10
CA PHE A 47 0.09 -0.34 -7.10
C PHE A 47 1.47 -0.15 -6.50
N PHE A 48 2.47 -0.55 -7.27
CA PHE A 48 3.85 -0.09 -7.16
C PHE A 48 4.15 0.88 -8.30
N ILE A 49 4.91 1.92 -8.03
CA ILE A 49 5.28 2.94 -9.01
C ILE A 49 6.80 2.92 -9.19
N ASP A 50 7.27 2.61 -10.38
CA ASP A 50 8.70 2.55 -10.67
C ASP A 50 9.00 3.09 -12.06
N GLU A 51 10.18 3.71 -12.24
CA GLU A 51 10.60 4.29 -13.52
C GLU A 51 10.82 3.21 -14.59
N GLU A 52 11.13 1.99 -14.16
CA GLU A 52 11.47 0.88 -15.03
C GLU A 52 10.55 -0.34 -14.84
N PRO A 53 9.25 -0.23 -15.17
CA PRO A 53 8.33 -1.35 -15.04
C PRO A 53 8.57 -2.44 -16.09
N TRP A 54 9.62 -2.35 -16.90
CA TRP A 54 10.02 -3.30 -17.94
C TRP A 54 10.53 -4.66 -17.42
N SER A 55 10.65 -4.84 -16.10
CA SER A 55 10.85 -6.18 -15.56
C SER A 55 9.67 -7.06 -16.03
N HIS A 56 9.91 -8.32 -16.40
CA HIS A 56 8.91 -9.27 -16.91
C HIS A 56 7.73 -9.54 -15.94
N ARG A 57 7.65 -8.84 -14.81
CA ARG A 57 6.56 -8.87 -13.84
C ARG A 57 5.75 -7.58 -13.91
N SER A 58 4.50 -7.72 -14.36
CA SER A 58 3.48 -6.67 -14.26
C SER A 58 2.88 -6.55 -12.85
N GLN A 59 3.21 -7.47 -11.94
CA GLN A 59 2.63 -7.55 -10.60
C GLN A 59 3.65 -7.99 -9.53
N LEU A 60 3.46 -7.48 -8.32
CA LEU A 60 4.17 -7.84 -7.09
C LEU A 60 3.12 -8.21 -6.03
N GLY A 61 2.97 -9.50 -5.74
CA GLY A 61 1.82 -9.98 -4.99
C GLY A 61 0.54 -9.77 -5.81
N HIS A 62 -0.43 -9.02 -5.30
CA HIS A 62 -1.61 -8.61 -6.08
C HIS A 62 -1.54 -7.18 -6.63
N ALA A 63 -0.53 -6.41 -6.22
CA ALA A 63 -0.34 -5.04 -6.66
C ALA A 63 0.27 -4.98 -8.06
N GLN A 64 -0.16 -4.02 -8.89
CA GLN A 64 0.35 -3.86 -10.25
C GLN A 64 1.51 -2.88 -10.29
N LEU A 65 2.50 -3.15 -11.14
CA LEU A 65 3.61 -2.24 -11.40
C LEU A 65 3.20 -1.22 -12.48
N ARG A 66 3.38 0.07 -12.21
CA ARG A 66 2.91 1.19 -13.04
C ARG A 66 3.96 2.30 -13.14
N TYR A 67 3.83 3.15 -14.15
CA TYR A 67 4.74 4.27 -14.36
C TYR A 67 4.41 5.46 -13.45
N PRO A 68 5.40 6.29 -13.08
CA PRO A 68 5.17 7.52 -12.31
C PRO A 68 4.17 8.48 -12.97
N SER A 69 4.16 8.53 -14.30
CA SER A 69 3.21 9.36 -15.07
C SER A 69 1.74 8.97 -14.87
N GLU A 70 1.47 7.72 -14.46
CA GLU A 70 0.11 7.23 -14.21
C GLU A 70 -0.38 7.61 -12.79
N LEU A 71 0.53 8.02 -11.89
CA LEU A 71 0.24 8.21 -10.47
C LEU A 71 -0.96 9.13 -10.18
N PRO A 72 -1.12 10.32 -10.82
CA PRO A 72 -2.28 11.17 -10.56
C PRO A 72 -3.60 10.49 -10.91
N ALA A 73 -3.66 9.87 -12.10
CA ALA A 73 -4.85 9.16 -12.56
C ALA A 73 -5.17 7.95 -11.68
N LEU A 74 -4.14 7.23 -11.20
CA LEU A 74 -4.31 6.12 -10.26
C LEU A 74 -4.88 6.61 -8.92
N CYS A 75 -4.37 7.73 -8.40
CA CYS A 75 -4.85 8.32 -7.15
C CYS A 75 -6.34 8.68 -7.23
N GLU A 76 -6.77 9.32 -8.31
CA GLU A 76 -8.15 9.74 -8.53
C GLU A 76 -9.09 8.55 -8.77
N ASN A 77 -8.75 7.69 -9.74
CA ASN A 77 -9.64 6.62 -10.19
C ASN A 77 -9.79 5.49 -9.17
N HIS A 78 -8.78 5.27 -8.34
CA HIS A 78 -8.79 4.20 -7.35
C HIS A 78 -9.03 4.69 -5.92
N GLN A 79 -9.25 5.99 -5.70
CA GLN A 79 -9.48 6.56 -4.36
C GLN A 79 -8.34 6.18 -3.41
N ILE A 80 -7.10 6.49 -3.80
CA ILE A 80 -5.91 6.16 -3.01
C ILE A 80 -5.87 7.05 -1.76
N ASP A 81 -5.73 6.43 -0.60
CA ASP A 81 -5.68 7.11 0.69
C ASP A 81 -4.24 7.49 1.09
N ALA A 82 -3.27 6.64 0.72
CA ALA A 82 -1.87 6.79 1.11
C ALA A 82 -0.88 6.37 0.01
N ILE A 83 0.22 7.10 -0.08
CA ILE A 83 1.39 6.75 -0.88
C ILE A 83 2.55 6.56 0.09
N PHE A 84 3.18 5.40 0.04
CA PHE A 84 4.33 5.06 0.85
C PHE A 84 5.61 5.15 0.02
N TYR A 85 6.69 5.58 0.65
CA TYR A 85 8.01 5.62 0.04
C TYR A 85 9.11 5.33 1.07
N CYS A 86 10.20 4.74 0.60
CA CYS A 86 11.37 4.43 1.42
C CYS A 86 12.52 5.44 1.22
N ASP A 87 12.60 6.07 0.03
CA ASP A 87 13.66 6.99 -0.37
C ASP A 87 13.08 8.35 -0.77
N ASP A 88 13.65 9.43 -0.22
CA ASP A 88 13.21 10.81 -0.46
C ASP A 88 13.35 11.19 -1.95
N SER A 89 14.32 10.59 -2.67
CA SER A 89 14.50 10.80 -4.10
C SER A 89 13.24 10.47 -4.93
N ARG A 90 12.40 9.55 -4.43
CA ARG A 90 11.16 9.12 -5.10
C ARG A 90 10.01 10.12 -4.93
N VAL A 91 10.12 11.10 -4.01
CA VAL A 91 9.06 12.08 -3.75
C VAL A 91 9.35 13.49 -4.25
N GLU A 92 10.60 13.80 -4.62
CA GLU A 92 11.02 15.15 -5.04
C GLU A 92 10.26 15.66 -6.28
N ALA A 93 9.91 14.77 -7.20
CA ALA A 93 9.25 15.10 -8.47
C ALA A 93 7.74 14.79 -8.48
N LEU A 94 7.14 14.50 -7.32
CA LEU A 94 5.71 14.20 -7.28
C LEU A 94 4.87 15.45 -7.58
N PRO A 95 3.81 15.32 -8.39
CA PRO A 95 2.83 16.39 -8.52
C PRO A 95 2.11 16.62 -7.19
N GLU A 96 1.34 17.70 -7.09
CA GLU A 96 0.46 17.90 -5.94
C GLU A 96 -0.61 16.79 -5.91
N LEU A 97 -0.60 15.99 -4.85
CA LEU A 97 -1.52 14.88 -4.65
C LEU A 97 -2.40 15.14 -3.44
N ARG A 98 -3.67 14.71 -3.51
CA ARG A 98 -4.64 14.86 -2.41
C ARG A 98 -4.53 13.77 -1.33
N CYS A 99 -3.73 12.74 -1.59
CA CYS A 99 -3.53 11.61 -0.70
C CYS A 99 -2.35 11.84 0.25
N LYS A 100 -2.33 11.10 1.36
CA LYS A 100 -1.28 11.21 2.36
C LYS A 100 0.01 10.58 1.83
N VAL A 101 1.10 11.34 1.78
CA VAL A 101 2.43 10.82 1.42
C VAL A 101 3.20 10.48 2.71
N VAL A 102 3.66 9.24 2.85
CA VAL A 102 4.18 8.67 4.11
C VAL A 102 5.55 8.05 3.89
N LYS A 103 6.57 8.61 4.56
CA LYS A 103 7.88 7.97 4.62
C LYS A 103 7.82 6.81 5.59
N THR A 104 8.33 5.67 5.14
CA THR A 104 8.38 4.47 5.98
C THR A 104 9.68 3.72 5.74
N GLU A 105 10.35 3.35 6.83
CA GLU A 105 11.44 2.39 6.76
C GLU A 105 10.88 0.97 6.61
N ALA A 106 11.48 0.19 5.71
CA ALA A 106 11.08 -1.19 5.40
C ALA A 106 11.38 -2.17 6.54
#